data_AF-A0A2E7L8B1-F1
#
_entry.id   AF-A0A2E7L8B1-F1
#
_cell.length_a   1.000
_cell.length_b   1.000
_cell.length_c   1.000
_cell.angle_alpha   90.00
_cell.angle_beta   90.00
_cell.angle_gamma   90.00
#
_symmetry.space_group_name_H-M   'P 1'
#
loop_
_entity.id
_entity.type
_entity.pdbx_description
1 polymer ?
#
loop_
_entity_poly.entity_id
_entity_poly.type
_entity_poly.pdbx_seq_one_letter_code
_entity_poly.pdbx_strand_id
1 'polypeptide(L)'
;MTAASGPPFLIQGTYHSVQQEDHFVRSFLGGSGFARPDKTGRPPNTAGTSKEMDAVAEFVLELTPRPNPHLANGKPRKAIRAAAARGRQLFYSGKVGCARCHAGPSMTISGQRPTRIVDIGTGIRADVPSLLNVWETAPYLHDGRAATLRDVITLHNPRDQHGSTSHLNSSELTDLIHFLHAPH
;
A
#
# COMPACT_ATOMS: atom_id res chain seq x y z
N MET A 1 15.71 -6.10 18.56
CA MET A 1 15.18 -7.31 17.90
C MET A 1 13.70 -7.30 18.21
N THR A 2 12.73 -7.16 17.31
CA THR A 2 12.55 -7.46 15.89
C THR A 2 11.78 -6.30 15.26
N ALA A 3 12.18 -5.84 14.07
CA ALA A 3 11.39 -4.89 13.30
C ALA A 3 10.16 -5.63 12.75
N ALA A 4 9.11 -5.72 13.56
CA ALA A 4 7.80 -6.09 13.07
C ALA A 4 7.28 -4.87 12.31
N SER A 5 7.39 -4.90 10.98
CA SER A 5 6.42 -4.21 10.13
C SER A 5 5.04 -4.64 10.65
N GLY A 6 4.20 -3.68 11.01
CA GLY A 6 2.83 -3.94 11.47
C GLY A 6 2.05 -4.85 10.52
N PRO A 7 0.87 -5.33 10.93
CA PRO A 7 0.06 -6.24 10.12
C PRO A 7 -0.04 -5.73 8.67
N PRO A 8 -0.02 -6.60 7.65
CA PRO A 8 0.14 -6.22 6.25
C PRO A 8 -1.07 -5.47 5.65
N PHE A 9 -2.00 -5.03 6.50
CA PHE A 9 -3.21 -4.32 6.13
C PHE A 9 -3.22 -2.96 6.82
N LEU A 10 -3.10 -1.93 6.00
CA LEU A 10 -3.46 -0.58 6.39
C LEU A 10 -4.97 -0.42 6.12
N ILE A 11 -5.74 -0.10 7.16
CA ILE A 11 -7.16 0.25 7.04
C ILE A 11 -7.25 1.49 6.13
N GLN A 12 -8.00 1.40 5.03
CA GLN A 12 -7.92 2.39 3.96
C GLN A 12 -8.72 3.66 4.27
N GLY A 13 -8.19 4.82 3.86
CA GLY A 13 -8.93 6.06 3.71
C GLY A 13 -9.48 6.66 5.02
N THR A 14 -10.81 6.69 5.15
CA THR A 14 -11.52 7.31 6.28
C THR A 14 -11.86 6.33 7.40
N TYR A 15 -11.63 5.03 7.20
CA TYR A 15 -11.94 4.02 8.18
C TYR A 15 -10.88 4.00 9.31
N HIS A 16 -11.31 3.55 10.49
CA HIS A 16 -10.61 3.58 11.76
C HIS A 16 -10.56 2.19 12.42
N SER A 17 -11.29 1.22 11.89
CA SER A 17 -11.24 -0.19 12.29
C SER A 17 -11.51 -1.11 11.10
N VAL A 18 -11.05 -2.37 11.18
CA VAL A 18 -11.30 -3.40 10.16
C VAL A 18 -12.81 -3.61 9.96
N GLN A 19 -13.58 -3.54 11.05
CA GLN A 19 -15.02 -3.77 11.01
C GLN A 19 -15.77 -2.72 10.17
N GLN A 20 -15.22 -1.50 10.02
CA GLN A 20 -15.82 -0.47 9.17
C GLN A 20 -15.74 -0.80 7.67
N GLU A 21 -14.86 -1.72 7.26
CA GLU A 21 -14.79 -2.22 5.87
C GLU A 21 -16.05 -2.98 5.45
N ASP A 22 -16.96 -3.35 6.37
CA ASP A 22 -18.25 -3.95 6.00
C ASP A 22 -19.05 -3.05 5.03
N HIS A 23 -18.92 -1.73 5.19
CA HIS A 23 -19.55 -0.79 4.30
C HIS A 23 -18.99 -0.93 2.87
N PHE A 24 -17.66 -1.06 2.74
CA PHE A 24 -17.00 -1.30 1.46
C PHE A 24 -17.38 -2.68 0.86
N VAL A 25 -17.43 -3.73 1.68
CA VAL A 25 -17.85 -5.09 1.27
C VAL A 25 -19.24 -5.07 0.63
N ARG A 26 -20.19 -4.36 1.21
CA ARG A 26 -21.57 -4.31 0.68
C ARG A 26 -21.71 -3.42 -0.54
N SER A 27 -21.07 -2.26 -0.52
CA SER A 27 -21.26 -1.24 -1.54
C SER A 27 -20.44 -1.54 -2.78
N PHE A 28 -19.12 -1.56 -2.65
CA PHE A 28 -18.20 -1.69 -3.78
C PHE A 28 -18.02 -3.14 -4.21
N LEU A 29 -17.91 -4.08 -3.25
CA LEU A 29 -17.76 -5.51 -3.55
C LEU A 29 -19.09 -6.25 -3.75
N GLY A 30 -20.23 -5.60 -3.50
CA GLY A 30 -21.57 -6.19 -3.69
C GLY A 30 -21.92 -7.36 -2.76
N GLY A 31 -21.16 -7.54 -1.67
CA GLY A 31 -21.34 -8.63 -0.71
C GLY A 31 -22.53 -8.42 0.24
N SER A 32 -22.95 -9.49 0.91
CA SER A 32 -24.05 -9.43 1.89
C SER A 32 -23.66 -8.82 3.24
N GLY A 33 -22.36 -8.54 3.48
CA GLY A 33 -21.77 -8.08 4.74
C GLY A 33 -22.03 -8.98 5.97
N PHE A 34 -21.52 -8.57 7.12
CA PHE A 34 -21.52 -9.36 8.36
C PHE A 34 -22.53 -8.87 9.41
N ALA A 35 -22.61 -7.56 9.66
CA ALA A 35 -23.63 -7.01 10.58
C ALA A 35 -24.91 -6.61 9.83
N ARG A 36 -26.07 -6.84 10.45
CA ARG A 36 -27.37 -6.40 9.93
C ARG A 36 -27.56 -4.89 10.18
N PRO A 37 -28.18 -4.14 9.26
CA PRO A 37 -28.58 -2.76 9.52
C PRO A 37 -29.57 -2.71 10.69
N ASP A 38 -29.46 -1.68 11.54
CA ASP A 38 -30.49 -1.38 12.55
C ASP A 38 -31.54 -0.40 11.99
N LYS A 39 -32.52 -0.02 12.82
CA LYS A 39 -33.63 0.87 12.41
C LYS A 39 -33.19 2.29 12.05
N THR A 40 -32.00 2.71 12.47
CA THR A 40 -31.40 4.03 12.19
C THR A 40 -30.44 4.00 11.01
N GLY A 41 -30.23 2.83 10.41
CA GLY A 41 -29.20 2.59 9.41
C GLY A 41 -28.08 1.75 10.00
N ARG A 42 -26.82 2.05 9.69
CA ARG A 42 -25.68 1.30 10.20
C ARG A 42 -24.89 2.13 11.19
N PRO A 43 -24.53 1.61 12.37
CA PRO A 43 -23.66 2.34 13.27
C PRO A 43 -22.31 2.63 12.59
N PRO A 44 -21.70 3.80 12.84
CA PRO A 44 -20.42 4.17 12.27
C PRO A 44 -19.27 3.29 12.76
N ASN A 45 -19.44 2.56 13.88
CA ASN A 45 -18.54 1.50 14.33
C ASN A 45 -19.35 0.21 14.53
N THR A 46 -18.92 -0.86 13.88
CA THR A 46 -19.57 -2.18 13.88
C THR A 46 -18.88 -3.20 14.78
N ALA A 47 -17.86 -2.82 15.54
CA ALA A 47 -17.25 -3.68 16.55
C ALA A 47 -18.30 -4.16 17.57
N GLY A 48 -18.29 -5.46 17.90
CA GLY A 48 -19.25 -6.06 18.84
C GLY A 48 -20.64 -6.32 18.27
N THR A 49 -20.91 -5.96 17.00
CA THR A 49 -22.24 -6.11 16.39
C THR A 49 -22.43 -7.45 15.66
N SER A 50 -21.35 -8.15 15.32
CA SER A 50 -21.35 -9.49 14.73
C SER A 50 -20.12 -10.25 15.20
N LYS A 51 -20.34 -11.45 15.76
CA LYS A 51 -19.26 -12.34 16.22
C LYS A 51 -18.36 -12.77 15.07
N GLU A 52 -18.94 -12.97 13.89
CA GLU A 52 -18.21 -13.33 12.67
C GLU A 52 -17.32 -12.18 12.21
N MET A 53 -17.82 -10.94 12.26
CA MET A 53 -17.01 -9.77 11.91
C MET A 53 -15.88 -9.54 12.91
N ASP A 54 -16.15 -9.69 14.20
CA ASP A 54 -15.11 -9.56 15.22
C ASP A 54 -14.03 -10.64 15.07
N ALA A 55 -14.42 -11.89 14.79
CA ALA A 55 -13.47 -12.98 14.52
C ALA A 55 -12.62 -12.73 13.25
N VAL A 56 -13.22 -12.21 12.17
CA VAL A 56 -12.46 -11.82 10.96
C VAL A 56 -11.51 -10.67 11.26
N ALA A 57 -11.96 -9.66 12.03
CA ALA A 57 -11.11 -8.54 12.41
C ALA A 57 -9.93 -8.99 13.27
N GLU A 58 -10.15 -9.87 14.25
CA GLU A 58 -9.10 -10.46 15.07
C GLU A 58 -8.10 -11.24 14.20
N PHE A 59 -8.60 -12.14 13.34
CA PHE A 59 -7.75 -12.89 12.40
C PHE A 59 -6.89 -11.96 11.53
N VAL A 60 -7.48 -10.92 10.94
CA VAL A 60 -6.76 -9.96 10.09
C VAL A 60 -5.69 -9.19 10.85
N LEU A 61 -5.97 -8.79 12.09
CA LEU A 61 -5.02 -8.05 12.94
C LEU A 61 -3.86 -8.92 13.44
N GLU A 62 -4.04 -10.23 13.52
CA GLU A 62 -3.00 -11.20 13.88
C GLU A 62 -2.08 -11.61 12.71
N LEU A 63 -2.43 -11.25 11.46
CA LEU A 63 -1.63 -11.62 10.30
C LEU A 63 -0.23 -11.01 10.37
N THR A 64 0.78 -11.88 10.29
CA THR A 64 2.18 -11.47 10.20
C THR A 64 2.63 -11.42 8.73
N PRO A 65 3.37 -10.38 8.30
CA PRO A 65 3.88 -10.31 6.93
C PRO A 65 4.86 -11.45 6.63
N ARG A 66 4.87 -11.91 5.37
CA ARG A 66 5.85 -12.93 4.95
C ARG A 66 7.28 -12.35 5.00
N PRO A 67 8.29 -13.18 5.34
CA PRO A 67 9.67 -12.75 5.25
C PRO A 67 10.02 -12.29 3.83
N ASN A 68 10.54 -11.06 3.71
CA ASN A 68 10.92 -10.52 2.42
C ASN A 68 12.18 -11.22 1.88
N PRO A 69 12.11 -11.92 0.72
CA PRO A 69 13.23 -12.68 0.16
C PRO A 69 14.39 -11.80 -0.31
N HIS A 70 14.16 -10.49 -0.47
CA HIS A 70 15.16 -9.50 -0.84
C HIS A 70 15.93 -8.96 0.37
N LEU A 71 15.53 -9.30 1.60
CA LEU A 71 16.23 -8.96 2.84
C LEU A 71 17.13 -10.11 3.34
N ALA A 72 18.17 -9.74 4.06
CA ALA A 72 18.99 -10.61 4.90
C ALA A 72 19.34 -9.84 6.18
N ASN A 73 18.94 -10.36 7.34
CA ASN A 73 19.11 -9.72 8.65
C ASN A 73 18.56 -8.28 8.69
N GLY A 74 17.36 -8.07 8.14
CA GLY A 74 16.69 -6.76 8.10
C GLY A 74 17.30 -5.73 7.15
N LYS A 75 18.26 -6.12 6.30
CA LYS A 75 18.89 -5.23 5.31
C LYS A 75 18.74 -5.81 3.90
N PRO A 76 18.75 -5.00 2.83
CA PRO A 76 18.80 -5.54 1.48
C PRO A 76 19.95 -6.53 1.31
N ARG A 77 19.70 -7.63 0.59
CA ARG A 77 20.70 -8.62 0.23
C ARG A 77 21.88 -7.98 -0.49
N LYS A 78 23.08 -8.56 -0.32
CA LYS A 78 24.32 -8.03 -0.93
C LYS A 78 24.18 -7.77 -2.43
N ALA A 79 23.46 -8.64 -3.14
CA ALA A 79 23.21 -8.53 -4.58
C ALA A 79 22.48 -7.25 -5.00
N ILE A 80 21.55 -6.72 -4.18
CA ILE A 80 20.77 -5.53 -4.52
C ILE A 80 21.14 -4.31 -3.68
N ARG A 81 21.94 -4.45 -2.63
CA ARG A 81 22.14 -3.42 -1.61
C ARG A 81 22.62 -2.08 -2.15
N ALA A 82 23.62 -2.08 -3.03
CA ALA A 82 24.13 -0.85 -3.62
C ALA A 82 23.08 -0.18 -4.53
N ALA A 83 22.35 -0.96 -5.31
CA ALA A 83 21.27 -0.49 -6.17
C ALA A 83 20.09 0.07 -5.35
N ALA A 84 19.65 -0.65 -4.32
CA ALA A 84 18.60 -0.21 -3.41
C ALA A 84 18.98 1.09 -2.68
N ALA A 85 20.26 1.29 -2.33
CA ALA A 85 20.71 2.54 -1.73
C ALA A 85 20.60 3.73 -2.70
N ARG A 86 20.97 3.56 -3.98
CA ARG A 86 20.78 4.59 -5.03
C ARG A 86 19.29 4.81 -5.33
N GLY A 87 18.52 3.74 -5.41
CA GLY A 87 17.07 3.79 -5.59
C GLY A 87 16.37 4.55 -4.48
N ARG A 88 16.82 4.38 -3.23
CA ARG A 88 16.35 5.16 -2.08
C ARG A 88 16.60 6.66 -2.29
N GLN A 89 17.79 7.05 -2.77
CA GLN A 89 18.08 8.45 -3.06
C GLN A 89 17.14 9.02 -4.14
N LEU A 90 16.86 8.26 -5.20
CA LEU A 90 15.89 8.65 -6.23
C LEU A 90 14.49 8.79 -5.64
N PHE A 91 14.01 7.80 -4.88
CA PHE A 91 12.69 7.76 -4.27
C PHE A 91 12.39 8.99 -3.39
N TYR A 92 13.37 9.42 -2.58
CA TYR A 92 13.25 10.58 -1.70
C TYR A 92 13.63 11.90 -2.38
N SER A 93 14.12 11.88 -3.62
CA SER A 93 14.44 13.10 -4.34
C SER A 93 13.17 13.88 -4.66
N GLY A 94 13.25 15.22 -4.59
CA GLY A 94 12.17 16.09 -5.07
C GLY A 94 11.92 15.97 -6.56
N LYS A 95 12.90 15.46 -7.33
CA LYS A 95 12.83 15.27 -8.78
C LYS A 95 11.90 14.11 -9.15
N VAL A 96 12.00 12.97 -8.46
CA VAL A 96 11.11 11.82 -8.69
C VAL A 96 9.82 11.95 -7.87
N GLY A 97 9.94 12.33 -6.59
CA GLY A 97 8.81 12.73 -5.76
C GLY A 97 7.96 11.62 -5.14
N CYS A 98 8.38 10.35 -5.18
CA CYS A 98 7.61 9.23 -4.61
C CYS A 98 7.29 9.41 -3.12
N ALA A 99 8.26 9.90 -2.35
CA ALA A 99 8.14 10.13 -0.91
C ALA A 99 7.13 11.23 -0.51
N ARG A 100 6.52 11.96 -1.47
CA ARG A 100 5.44 12.91 -1.18
C ARG A 100 4.14 12.23 -0.76
N CYS A 101 3.94 10.99 -1.21
CA CYS A 101 2.75 10.18 -0.90
C CYS A 101 3.14 8.88 -0.18
N HIS A 102 4.27 8.27 -0.54
CA HIS A 102 4.74 7.05 0.12
C HIS A 102 5.81 7.40 1.15
N ALA A 103 5.37 7.99 2.27
CA ALA A 103 6.25 8.59 3.27
C ALA A 103 6.18 7.87 4.63
N GLY A 104 7.13 8.20 5.51
CA GLY A 104 7.15 7.72 6.88
C GLY A 104 7.45 6.24 7.03
N PRO A 105 7.40 5.71 8.27
CA PRO A 105 7.74 4.32 8.56
C PRO A 105 6.84 3.30 7.85
N SER A 106 5.57 3.66 7.63
CA SER A 106 4.59 2.82 6.94
C SER A 106 4.60 3.02 5.42
N MET A 107 5.46 3.88 4.87
CA MET A 107 5.58 4.14 3.42
C MET A 107 4.24 4.52 2.76
N THR A 108 3.42 5.30 3.46
CA THR A 108 2.10 5.76 3.04
C THR A 108 1.67 6.99 3.85
N ILE A 109 0.84 7.83 3.26
CA ILE A 109 0.12 8.94 3.91
C ILE A 109 -1.32 8.58 4.30
N SER A 110 -1.77 7.36 4.06
CA SER A 110 -3.10 6.92 4.47
C SER A 110 -3.26 6.95 6.00
N GLY A 111 -4.50 7.17 6.45
CA GLY A 111 -4.83 7.43 7.86
C GLY A 111 -4.43 8.81 8.39
N GLN A 112 -3.67 9.61 7.63
CA GLN A 112 -3.38 11.01 8.01
C GLN A 112 -4.64 11.87 7.89
N ARG A 113 -4.74 12.90 8.75
CA ARG A 113 -5.83 13.89 8.71
C ARG A 113 -5.32 15.23 8.17
N PRO A 114 -6.02 15.86 7.20
CA PRO A 114 -7.20 15.34 6.50
C PRO A 114 -6.85 14.14 5.60
N THR A 115 -7.80 13.21 5.40
CA THR A 115 -7.60 12.04 4.53
C THR A 115 -7.26 12.48 3.11
N ARG A 116 -6.24 11.85 2.51
CA ARG A 116 -5.76 12.20 1.17
C ARG A 116 -5.89 11.00 0.22
N ILE A 117 -6.95 11.00 -0.57
CA ILE A 117 -7.07 10.14 -1.76
C ILE A 117 -6.51 10.87 -2.99
N VAL A 118 -5.80 10.14 -3.85
CA VAL A 118 -5.06 10.69 -5.00
C VAL A 118 -5.44 9.93 -6.28
N ASP A 119 -5.52 10.65 -7.39
CA ASP A 119 -5.54 10.03 -8.73
C ASP A 119 -4.15 10.20 -9.34
N ILE A 120 -3.57 9.09 -9.75
CA ILE A 120 -2.25 8.99 -10.38
C ILE A 120 -2.34 8.96 -11.93
N GLY A 121 -3.45 9.43 -12.48
CA GLY A 121 -3.72 9.46 -13.93
C GLY A 121 -4.48 8.24 -14.45
N THR A 122 -5.17 7.54 -13.55
CA THR A 122 -6.04 6.39 -13.85
C THR A 122 -7.51 6.78 -14.02
N GLY A 123 -7.89 7.98 -13.58
CA GLY A 123 -9.27 8.44 -13.50
C GLY A 123 -9.97 8.05 -12.20
N ILE A 124 -9.31 7.30 -11.32
CA ILE A 124 -9.84 6.85 -10.03
C ILE A 124 -8.98 7.46 -8.92
N ARG A 125 -9.66 8.15 -7.99
CA ARG A 125 -9.03 8.63 -6.76
C ARG A 125 -9.03 7.50 -5.74
N ALA A 126 -7.86 7.05 -5.35
CA ALA A 126 -7.68 5.96 -4.41
C ALA A 126 -6.85 6.40 -3.21
N ASP A 127 -7.00 5.67 -2.10
CA ASP A 127 -6.10 5.79 -0.97
C ASP A 127 -4.68 5.35 -1.35
N VAL A 128 -3.66 5.92 -0.70
CA VAL A 128 -2.26 5.60 -1.00
C VAL A 128 -1.88 4.32 -0.25
N PRO A 129 -1.61 3.18 -0.90
CA PRO A 129 -1.24 1.97 -0.20
C PRO A 129 0.17 2.09 0.41
N SER A 130 0.43 1.31 1.46
CA SER A 130 1.80 1.10 1.95
C SER A 130 2.65 0.44 0.87
N LEU A 131 3.92 0.83 0.79
CA LEU A 131 4.91 0.11 -0.03
C LEU A 131 5.68 -0.96 0.77
N LEU A 132 5.39 -1.13 2.06
CA LEU A 132 5.95 -2.23 2.83
C LEU A 132 5.50 -3.56 2.19
N ASN A 133 6.47 -4.43 1.89
CA ASN A 133 6.25 -5.69 1.20
C ASN A 133 5.58 -5.61 -0.18
N VAL A 134 5.66 -4.48 -0.88
CA VAL A 134 5.11 -4.36 -2.26
C VAL A 134 5.71 -5.36 -3.26
N TRP A 135 6.82 -6.02 -2.94
CA TRP A 135 7.35 -7.13 -3.74
C TRP A 135 6.37 -8.31 -3.88
N GLU A 136 5.38 -8.45 -3.00
CA GLU A 136 4.53 -9.64 -2.91
C GLU A 136 3.12 -9.48 -3.47
N THR A 137 2.76 -8.29 -3.94
CA THR A 137 1.37 -7.88 -4.19
C THR A 137 1.04 -7.72 -5.67
N ALA A 138 1.82 -8.31 -6.57
CA ALA A 138 1.49 -8.29 -7.99
C ALA A 138 0.18 -9.07 -8.26
N PRO A 139 -0.63 -8.67 -9.25
CA PRO A 139 -0.47 -7.49 -10.10
C PRO A 139 -0.80 -6.18 -9.36
N TYR A 140 -0.23 -5.07 -9.83
CA TYR A 140 -0.24 -3.77 -9.19
C TYR A 140 -1.32 -2.83 -9.74
N LEU A 141 -1.54 -1.74 -8.97
CA LEU A 141 -2.64 -0.76 -9.12
C LEU A 141 -4.00 -1.34 -8.71
N HIS A 142 -4.96 -0.46 -8.46
CA HIS A 142 -6.27 -0.84 -7.90
C HIS A 142 -7.11 -1.73 -8.83
N ASP A 143 -6.75 -1.80 -10.11
CA ASP A 143 -7.40 -2.65 -11.10
C ASP A 143 -6.48 -3.76 -11.64
N GLY A 144 -5.29 -3.92 -11.07
CA GLY A 144 -4.34 -4.97 -11.44
C GLY A 144 -3.76 -4.85 -12.85
N ARG A 145 -3.85 -3.68 -13.52
CA ARG A 145 -3.38 -3.55 -14.91
C ARG A 145 -1.85 -3.70 -15.08
N ALA A 146 -1.09 -3.45 -14.01
CA ALA A 146 0.38 -3.47 -14.07
C ALA A 146 0.93 -4.81 -13.57
N ALA A 147 1.55 -5.61 -14.45
CA ALA A 147 2.10 -6.92 -14.07
C ALA A 147 3.35 -6.82 -13.18
N THR A 148 4.15 -5.76 -13.34
CA THR A 148 5.41 -5.56 -12.61
C THR A 148 5.51 -4.16 -12.01
N LEU A 149 6.38 -3.99 -11.00
CA LEU A 149 6.73 -2.65 -10.48
C LEU A 149 7.31 -1.74 -11.55
N ARG A 150 7.98 -2.31 -12.56
CA ARG A 150 8.48 -1.54 -13.70
C ARG A 150 7.32 -0.95 -14.49
N ASP A 151 6.28 -1.75 -14.77
CA ASP A 151 5.11 -1.29 -15.51
C ASP A 151 4.36 -0.19 -14.76
N VAL A 152 4.32 -0.23 -13.42
CA VAL A 152 3.73 0.85 -12.60
C VAL A 152 4.40 2.19 -12.89
N ILE A 153 5.73 2.23 -12.92
CA ILE A 153 6.51 3.48 -13.05
C ILE A 153 6.85 3.85 -14.50
N THR A 154 6.55 2.99 -15.48
CA THR A 154 6.75 3.26 -16.91
C THR A 154 5.42 3.25 -17.67
N LEU A 155 4.89 2.06 -17.97
CA LEU A 155 3.73 1.86 -18.84
C LEU A 155 2.45 2.48 -18.29
N HIS A 156 2.27 2.46 -16.97
CA HIS A 156 1.07 2.92 -16.28
C HIS A 156 1.31 4.19 -15.44
N ASN A 157 2.24 5.05 -15.90
CA ASN A 157 2.50 6.37 -15.33
C ASN A 157 2.23 7.50 -16.34
N PRO A 158 0.97 7.73 -16.74
CA PRO A 158 0.66 8.72 -17.78
C PRO A 158 1.01 10.13 -17.31
N ARG A 159 1.80 10.84 -18.11
CA ARG A 159 2.23 12.23 -17.84
C ARG A 159 2.95 12.39 -16.50
N ASP A 160 3.68 11.36 -16.05
CA ASP A 160 4.45 11.40 -14.79
C ASP A 160 3.56 11.71 -13.54
N GLN A 161 2.29 11.33 -13.58
CA GLN A 161 1.33 11.59 -12.50
C GLN A 161 1.54 10.70 -11.25
N HIS A 162 2.27 9.59 -11.40
CA HIS A 162 2.69 8.69 -10.31
C HIS A 162 4.18 8.88 -9.96
N GLY A 163 4.65 10.13 -9.95
CA GLY A 163 6.05 10.50 -9.80
C GLY A 163 6.71 10.75 -11.16
N SER A 164 7.73 11.62 -11.20
CA SER A 164 8.43 11.90 -12.45
C SER A 164 9.51 10.85 -12.70
N THR A 165 9.25 9.96 -13.65
CA THR A 165 10.12 8.82 -13.95
C THR A 165 10.48 8.75 -15.44
N SER A 166 9.78 9.48 -16.31
CA SER A 166 10.05 9.53 -17.75
C SER A 166 11.48 9.93 -18.12
N HIS A 167 12.15 10.68 -17.25
CA HIS A 167 13.53 11.13 -17.43
C HIS A 167 14.59 10.16 -16.89
N LEU A 168 14.18 9.09 -16.19
CA LEU A 168 15.10 8.12 -15.61
C LEU A 168 15.55 7.12 -16.67
N ASN A 169 16.84 6.80 -16.67
CA ASN A 169 17.38 5.75 -17.52
C ASN A 169 17.10 4.35 -16.93
N SER A 170 17.39 3.30 -17.70
CA SER A 170 17.13 1.91 -17.30
C SER A 170 17.85 1.47 -16.01
N SER A 171 19.04 2.00 -15.72
CA SER A 171 19.77 1.71 -14.48
C SER A 171 19.09 2.37 -13.28
N GLU A 172 18.69 3.63 -13.42
CA GLU A 172 17.98 4.37 -12.37
C GLU A 172 16.62 3.74 -12.03
N LEU A 173 15.88 3.30 -13.05
CA LEU A 173 14.64 2.54 -12.87
C LEU A 173 14.90 1.23 -12.12
N THR A 174 15.98 0.52 -12.45
CA THR A 174 16.35 -0.73 -11.78
C THR A 174 16.74 -0.49 -10.32
N ASP A 175 17.49 0.58 -10.05
CA ASP A 175 17.85 0.97 -8.69
C ASP A 175 16.60 1.28 -7.86
N LEU A 176 15.67 2.06 -8.41
CA LEU A 176 14.38 2.37 -7.77
C LEU A 176 13.56 1.11 -7.47
N ILE A 177 13.46 0.18 -8.42
CA ILE A 177 12.76 -1.10 -8.23
C ILE A 177 13.45 -1.95 -7.14
N HIS A 178 14.79 -2.00 -7.11
CA HIS A 178 15.52 -2.71 -6.06
C HIS A 178 15.28 -2.11 -4.67
N PHE A 179 15.08 -0.80 -4.57
CA PHE A 179 14.63 -0.18 -3.33
C PHE A 179 13.20 -0.61 -2.96
N LEU A 180 12.27 -0.61 -3.91
CA LEU A 180 10.88 -1.03 -3.68
C LEU A 180 10.75 -2.51 -3.30
N HIS A 181 11.65 -3.38 -3.77
CA HIS A 181 11.69 -4.77 -3.32
C HIS A 181 12.11 -4.93 -1.86
N ALA A 182 12.83 -3.96 -1.30
CA ALA A 182 13.37 -4.02 0.07
C ALA A 182 13.40 -2.61 0.69
N PRO A 183 12.25 -1.96 0.91
CA PRO A 183 12.21 -0.63 1.50
C PRO A 183 12.74 -0.69 2.94
N HIS A 184 13.68 0.20 3.28
CA HIS A 184 14.38 0.26 4.55
C HIS A 184 14.91 1.66 4.85
#